data_AF-A0A0D0C278-F1
#
_entry.id   AF-A0A0D0C278-F1
#
_cell.length_a   1.000
_cell.length_b   1.000
_cell.length_c   1.000
_cell.angle_alpha   90.00
_cell.angle_beta   90.00
_cell.angle_gamma   90.00
#
_symmetry.space_group_name_H-M   'P 1'
#
loop_
_entity.id
_entity.type
_entity.pdbx_description
1 polymer ?
#
loop_
_entity_poly.entity_id
_entity_poly.type
_entity_poly.pdbx_seq_one_letter_code
_entity_poly.pdbx_strand_id
1 'polypeptide(L)'
;HNAEFQGLWPLRTKEEMREVCSAFNVTKEHCAKYVQFGNTFNLLHAEAAFISLHQKSVGVAGVSDKYGKRSWARYPALWMLKHVDSLPNPDPTDIAALDEKPVKTRGIKVDRKAEAARPELKRQAQEWAGIEQDLKSNLFVFVGRWSKR
;
A
#
# COMPACT_ATOMS: atom_id res chain seq x y z
N HIS A 1 0.30 -4.40 4.88
CA HIS A 1 -0.78 -4.33 5.89
C HIS A 1 -1.84 -5.40 5.69
N ASN A 2 -2.49 -5.52 4.52
CA ASN A 2 -3.44 -6.63 4.27
C ASN A 2 -2.81 -8.02 4.53
N ALA A 3 -1.52 -8.18 4.22
CA ALA A 3 -0.75 -9.39 4.51
C ALA A 3 -0.66 -9.77 6.00
N GLU A 4 -0.88 -8.83 6.94
CA GLU A 4 -0.95 -9.12 8.38
C GLU A 4 -2.12 -10.07 8.70
N PHE A 5 -3.23 -9.90 8.00
CA PHE A 5 -4.46 -10.68 8.19
C PHE A 5 -4.54 -11.87 7.23
N GLN A 6 -3.64 -11.93 6.25
CA GLN A 6 -3.55 -13.06 5.34
C GLN A 6 -2.70 -14.15 5.97
N GLY A 7 -3.28 -15.35 6.04
CA GLY A 7 -2.57 -16.53 6.53
C GLY A 7 -2.60 -16.70 8.04
N LEU A 8 -3.62 -16.24 8.78
CA LEU A 8 -3.80 -16.49 10.23
C LEU A 8 -4.09 -17.97 10.59
N TRP A 9 -3.36 -18.90 9.98
CA TRP A 9 -3.48 -20.33 10.22
C TRP A 9 -2.94 -20.63 11.63
N PRO A 10 -3.66 -21.43 12.42
CA PRO A 10 -3.20 -21.80 13.76
C PRO A 10 -1.82 -22.47 13.75
N LEU A 11 -0.99 -22.12 14.73
CA LEU A 11 0.32 -22.73 15.02
C LEU A 11 0.46 -22.98 16.54
N ARG A 12 -0.59 -23.48 17.18
CA ARG A 12 -0.65 -23.75 18.63
C ARG A 12 -0.13 -25.14 18.98
N THR A 13 -0.31 -26.10 18.08
CA THR A 13 0.04 -27.51 18.29
C THR A 13 1.12 -28.00 17.32
N LYS A 14 1.74 -29.14 17.64
CA LYS A 14 2.75 -29.77 16.77
C LYS A 14 2.12 -30.29 15.48
N GLU A 15 0.85 -30.66 15.53
CA GLU A 15 0.04 -31.14 14.41
C GLU A 15 -0.27 -29.98 13.47
N GLU A 16 -0.79 -28.87 14.00
CA GLU A 16 -1.04 -27.64 13.22
C GLU A 16 0.25 -27.13 12.55
N MET A 17 1.37 -27.10 13.28
CA MET A 17 2.67 -26.72 12.69
C MET A 17 3.10 -27.68 11.58
N ARG A 18 2.87 -28.98 11.73
CA ARG A 18 3.22 -29.98 10.71
C ARG A 18 2.40 -29.79 9.44
N GLU A 19 1.11 -29.51 9.57
CA GLU A 19 0.22 -29.25 8.43
C GLU A 19 0.63 -27.99 7.68
N VAL A 20 0.85 -26.88 8.39
CA VAL A 20 1.30 -25.62 7.80
C VAL A 20 2.67 -25.79 7.13
N CYS A 21 3.63 -26.42 7.81
CA CYS A 21 4.94 -26.72 7.24
C CYS A 21 4.84 -27.55 5.95
N SER A 22 3.95 -28.55 5.93
CA SER A 22 3.71 -29.39 4.76
C SER A 22 3.04 -28.61 3.63
N ALA A 23 2.06 -27.77 3.94
CA ALA A 23 1.29 -27.01 2.94
C ALA A 23 2.16 -25.96 2.22
N PHE A 24 3.04 -25.29 2.97
CA PHE A 24 3.91 -24.24 2.44
C PHE A 24 5.33 -24.72 2.11
N ASN A 25 5.60 -26.02 2.26
CA ASN A 25 6.91 -26.63 2.04
C ASN A 25 8.06 -25.91 2.80
N VAL A 26 7.86 -25.67 4.10
CA VAL A 26 8.85 -25.06 4.99
C VAL A 26 9.22 -26.00 6.12
N THR A 27 10.48 -25.97 6.57
CA THR A 27 10.90 -26.77 7.73
C THR A 27 10.31 -26.21 9.01
N LYS A 28 10.18 -27.03 10.04
CA LYS A 28 9.73 -26.59 11.36
C LYS A 28 10.64 -25.52 11.95
N GLU A 29 11.96 -25.63 11.73
CA GLU A 29 12.90 -24.60 12.20
C GLU A 29 12.65 -23.26 11.51
N HIS A 30 12.46 -23.26 10.19
CA HIS A 30 12.17 -22.02 9.45
C HIS A 30 10.80 -21.46 9.80
N CYS A 31 9.79 -22.32 10.00
CA CYS A 31 8.47 -21.90 10.44
C CYS A 31 8.55 -21.20 11.81
N ALA A 32 9.23 -21.81 12.79
CA ALA A 32 9.39 -21.21 14.11
C ALA A 32 10.24 -19.94 14.10
N LYS A 33 11.29 -19.89 13.27
CA LYS A 33 12.24 -18.76 13.23
C LYS A 33 11.70 -17.54 12.51
N TYR A 34 10.97 -17.72 11.43
CA TYR A 34 10.56 -16.62 10.55
C TYR A 34 9.06 -16.41 10.54
N VAL A 35 8.27 -17.50 10.45
CA VAL A 35 6.87 -17.42 10.02
C VAL A 35 5.89 -17.32 11.17
N GLN A 36 6.20 -17.98 12.29
CA GLN A 36 5.34 -18.04 13.46
C GLN A 36 5.33 -16.69 14.18
N PHE A 37 4.18 -16.03 14.18
CA PHE A 37 3.93 -14.85 14.99
C PHE A 37 2.94 -15.20 16.10
N GLY A 38 3.45 -15.37 17.32
CA GLY A 38 2.69 -15.91 18.44
C GLY A 38 2.19 -17.33 18.15
N ASN A 39 0.87 -17.48 18.06
CA ASN A 39 0.21 -18.76 17.82
C ASN A 39 -0.36 -18.90 16.40
N THR A 40 0.10 -18.05 15.48
CA THR A 40 -0.41 -18.00 14.10
C THR A 40 0.72 -17.95 13.09
N PHE A 41 0.46 -18.49 11.90
CA PHE A 41 1.25 -18.19 10.71
C PHE A 41 1.01 -16.73 10.31
N ASN A 42 2.06 -16.01 9.90
CA ASN A 42 1.91 -14.63 9.45
C ASN A 42 2.96 -14.28 8.39
N LEU A 43 2.52 -14.00 7.16
CA LEU A 43 3.43 -13.72 6.04
C LEU A 43 4.13 -12.37 6.19
N LEU A 44 3.44 -11.35 6.71
CA LEU A 44 4.05 -10.05 6.96
C LEU A 44 5.18 -10.17 8.00
N HIS A 45 4.95 -10.96 9.04
CA HIS A 45 5.98 -11.27 10.02
C HIS A 45 7.13 -12.05 9.41
N ALA A 46 6.86 -13.07 8.56
CA ALA A 46 7.88 -13.84 7.87
C ALA A 46 8.86 -12.97 7.09
N GLU A 47 8.33 -12.04 6.29
CA GLU A 47 9.13 -11.09 5.53
C GLU A 47 9.91 -10.15 6.44
N ALA A 48 9.24 -9.53 7.42
CA ALA A 48 9.89 -8.62 8.38
C ALA A 48 11.00 -9.31 9.18
N ALA A 49 10.78 -10.56 9.59
CA ALA A 49 11.76 -11.38 10.31
C ALA A 49 12.98 -11.68 9.47
N PHE A 50 12.76 -12.10 8.22
CA PHE A 50 13.84 -12.40 7.30
C PHE A 50 14.71 -11.16 7.03
N ILE A 51 14.09 -10.04 6.68
CA ILE A 51 14.78 -8.78 6.36
C ILE A 51 15.50 -8.22 7.60
N SER A 52 14.89 -8.32 8.77
CA SER A 52 15.54 -7.90 10.02
C SER A 52 16.82 -8.70 10.30
N LEU A 53 16.73 -10.04 10.21
CA LEU A 53 17.83 -10.94 10.55
C LEU A 53 18.97 -10.92 9.51
N HIS A 54 18.64 -10.80 8.23
CA HIS A 54 19.61 -10.98 7.15
C HIS A 54 20.01 -9.69 6.44
N GLN A 55 19.20 -8.64 6.52
CA GLN A 55 19.42 -7.37 5.81
C GLN A 55 19.47 -6.17 6.75
N LYS A 56 19.58 -6.40 8.07
CA LYS A 56 19.66 -5.34 9.10
C LYS A 56 18.49 -4.34 9.01
N SER A 57 17.31 -4.84 8.61
CA SER A 57 16.09 -4.06 8.36
C SER A 57 16.12 -3.13 7.15
N VAL A 58 17.04 -3.31 6.20
CA VAL A 58 17.09 -2.54 4.95
C VAL A 58 16.20 -3.19 3.89
N GLY A 59 15.44 -2.38 3.14
CA GLY A 59 14.66 -2.85 1.99
C GLY A 59 13.14 -2.93 2.21
N VAL A 60 12.63 -2.44 3.34
CA VAL A 60 11.19 -2.32 3.60
C VAL A 60 10.75 -0.88 3.45
N ALA A 61 9.86 -0.60 2.50
CA ALA A 61 9.33 0.73 2.28
C ALA A 61 7.79 0.76 2.31
N GLY A 62 7.24 1.82 2.89
CA GLY A 62 5.83 2.15 2.76
C GLY A 62 5.58 3.04 1.53
N VAL A 63 4.38 2.94 0.96
CA VAL A 63 3.96 3.71 -0.25
C VAL A 63 3.82 5.22 -0.06
N SER A 64 4.13 5.73 1.14
CA SER A 64 4.26 7.16 1.46
C SER A 64 4.86 7.33 2.86
N ASP A 65 5.40 8.52 3.14
CA ASP A 65 6.04 8.85 4.42
C ASP A 65 5.10 8.61 5.61
N LYS A 66 3.85 9.04 5.47
CA LYS A 66 2.83 8.93 6.52
C LYS A 66 2.30 7.51 6.66
N TYR A 67 2.30 6.74 5.59
CA TYR A 67 1.76 5.38 5.59
C TYR A 67 2.75 4.37 6.18
N GLY A 68 4.03 4.45 5.79
CA GLY A 68 5.09 3.58 6.32
C GLY A 68 5.21 3.72 7.84
N LYS A 69 5.39 4.96 8.33
CA LYS A 69 5.48 5.25 9.77
C LYS A 69 4.26 4.78 10.56
N ARG A 70 3.04 5.00 10.05
CA ARG A 70 1.82 4.52 10.73
C ARG A 70 1.71 3.00 10.73
N SER A 71 2.08 2.35 9.64
CA SER A 71 2.02 0.89 9.55
C SER A 71 2.98 0.25 10.54
N TRP A 72 4.22 0.74 10.60
CA TRP A 72 5.22 0.27 11.56
C TRP A 72 4.76 0.48 13.01
N ALA A 73 4.21 1.65 13.35
CA ALA A 73 3.69 1.92 14.69
C ALA A 73 2.45 1.08 15.06
N ARG A 74 1.61 0.72 14.08
CA ARG A 74 0.33 0.04 14.31
C ARG A 74 0.44 -1.48 14.35
N TYR A 75 1.28 -2.07 13.51
CA TYR A 75 1.27 -3.50 13.24
C TYR A 75 2.45 -4.22 13.91
N PRO A 76 2.21 -5.01 14.98
CA PRO A 76 3.26 -5.68 15.73
C PRO A 76 4.17 -6.59 14.89
N ALA A 77 3.63 -7.18 13.82
CA ALA A 77 4.41 -8.01 12.89
C ALA A 77 5.64 -7.29 12.29
N LEU A 78 5.62 -5.96 12.24
CA LEU A 78 6.70 -5.12 11.68
C LEU A 78 7.73 -4.67 12.73
N TRP A 79 7.52 -4.87 14.03
CA TRP A 79 8.36 -4.28 15.09
C TRP A 79 9.77 -4.86 15.17
N MET A 80 10.03 -5.99 14.52
CA MET A 80 11.39 -6.52 14.40
C MET A 80 12.25 -5.69 13.45
N LEU A 81 11.63 -4.86 12.60
CA LEU A 81 12.34 -3.91 11.75
C LEU A 81 12.74 -2.67 12.55
N LYS A 82 13.97 -2.21 12.36
CA LYS A 82 14.48 -0.96 12.96
C LYS A 82 13.78 0.29 12.42
N HIS A 83 13.39 0.26 11.15
CA HIS A 83 12.69 1.33 10.45
C HIS A 83 11.93 0.74 9.26
N VAL A 84 11.01 1.54 8.73
CA VAL A 84 10.37 1.33 7.43
C VAL A 84 10.56 2.62 6.64
N ASP A 85 11.22 2.50 5.50
CA ASP A 85 11.50 3.62 4.62
C ASP A 85 10.23 4.09 3.90
N SER A 86 10.37 5.15 3.12
CA SER A 86 9.29 5.66 2.28
C SER A 86 9.70 5.55 0.82
N LEU A 87 8.83 4.92 0.04
CA LEU A 87 8.89 4.93 -1.41
C LEU A 87 7.52 5.40 -1.90
N PRO A 88 7.33 6.71 -2.10
CA PRO A 88 6.06 7.27 -2.55
C PRO A 88 5.62 6.57 -3.84
N ASN A 89 4.34 6.19 -3.93
CA ASN A 89 3.83 5.67 -5.19
C ASN A 89 4.08 6.70 -6.31
N PRO A 90 4.69 6.28 -7.43
CA PRO A 90 4.85 7.15 -8.59
C PRO A 90 3.47 7.52 -9.15
N ASP A 91 3.36 8.70 -9.74
CA ASP A 91 2.19 9.04 -10.54
C ASP A 91 2.19 8.12 -11.78
N PRO A 92 1.15 7.32 -12.02
CA PRO A 92 1.13 6.38 -13.15
C PRO A 92 1.11 7.07 -14.52
N THR A 93 0.86 8.38 -14.58
CA THR A 93 0.98 9.19 -15.80
C THR A 93 2.37 9.82 -15.97
N ASP A 94 3.20 9.76 -14.93
CA ASP A 94 4.57 10.27 -14.92
C ASP A 94 5.54 9.23 -15.51
N ILE A 95 5.44 9.08 -16.83
CA ILE A 95 6.40 8.33 -17.66
C ILE A 95 7.60 9.18 -18.08
N ALA A 96 7.66 10.43 -17.61
CA ALA A 96 8.78 11.31 -17.88
C ALA A 96 10.03 10.84 -17.11
N ALA A 97 11.21 11.21 -17.61
CA ALA A 97 12.43 11.00 -16.83
C ALA A 97 12.30 11.73 -15.49
N LEU A 98 12.80 11.11 -14.41
CA LEU A 98 12.77 11.68 -13.08
C LEU A 98 13.35 13.11 -13.12
N ASP A 99 12.51 14.12 -12.90
CA ASP A 99 12.99 15.49 -12.81
C ASP A 99 13.88 15.61 -11.57
N GLU A 100 15.20 15.74 -11.78
CA GLU A 100 16.18 15.90 -10.70
C GLU A 100 15.92 17.13 -9.81
N LYS A 101 15.02 18.02 -10.25
CA LYS A 101 14.66 19.26 -9.55
C LYS A 101 13.18 19.21 -9.16
N PRO A 102 12.86 19.21 -7.85
CA PRO A 102 11.48 19.21 -7.40
C PRO A 102 10.74 20.46 -7.89
N VAL A 103 9.47 20.28 -8.29
CA VAL A 103 8.58 21.38 -8.70
C VAL A 103 8.46 22.36 -7.55
N LYS A 104 8.89 23.61 -7.76
CA LYS A 104 8.72 24.69 -6.79
C LYS A 104 7.24 25.01 -6.68
N THR A 105 6.61 24.56 -5.60
CA THR A 105 5.20 24.87 -5.27
C THR A 105 4.95 26.38 -5.20
N ARG A 106 5.96 27.15 -4.76
CA ARG A 106 5.99 28.61 -4.85
C ARG A 106 6.16 29.04 -6.30
N GLY A 107 5.07 29.42 -6.94
CA GLY A 107 5.06 29.96 -8.31
C GLY A 107 4.18 29.20 -9.30
N ILE A 108 3.47 28.14 -8.84
CA ILE A 108 2.45 27.50 -9.65
C ILE A 108 1.40 28.55 -10.04
N LYS A 109 1.19 28.72 -11.34
CA LYS A 109 0.18 29.62 -11.91
C LYS A 109 -1.00 28.81 -12.40
N VAL A 110 -2.17 29.43 -12.40
CA VAL A 110 -3.36 28.85 -13.02
C VAL A 110 -3.08 28.62 -14.50
N ASP A 111 -3.24 27.37 -14.95
CA ASP A 111 -3.27 27.05 -16.37
C ASP A 111 -4.59 27.57 -16.95
N ARG A 112 -4.52 28.75 -17.58
CA ARG A 112 -5.68 29.40 -18.19
C ARG A 112 -6.30 28.56 -19.31
N LYS A 113 -5.52 27.73 -20.01
CA LYS A 113 -6.02 26.87 -21.08
C LYS A 113 -6.81 25.70 -20.48
N ALA A 114 -6.28 25.07 -19.43
CA ALA A 114 -6.99 24.00 -18.72
C ALA A 114 -8.29 24.52 -18.08
N GLU A 115 -8.26 25.68 -17.42
CA GLU A 115 -9.46 26.29 -16.84
C GLU A 115 -10.49 26.70 -17.90
N ALA A 116 -10.07 27.18 -19.07
CA ALA A 116 -10.98 27.49 -20.17
C ALA A 116 -11.61 26.23 -20.79
N ALA A 117 -10.92 25.09 -20.79
CA ALA A 117 -11.44 23.81 -21.28
C ALA A 117 -12.38 23.11 -20.28
N ARG A 118 -12.29 23.45 -18.99
CA ARG A 118 -13.01 22.79 -17.90
C ARG A 118 -14.54 22.70 -18.09
N PRO A 119 -15.26 23.74 -18.56
CA PRO A 119 -16.71 23.66 -18.76
C PRO A 119 -17.12 22.59 -19.78
N GLU A 120 -16.41 22.48 -20.90
CA GLU A 120 -16.71 21.49 -21.94
C GLU A 120 -16.36 20.08 -21.47
N LEU A 121 -15.23 19.89 -20.78
CA LEU A 121 -14.87 18.61 -20.18
C LEU A 121 -15.92 18.13 -19.16
N LYS A 122 -16.48 19.06 -18.38
CA LYS A 122 -17.56 18.76 -17.44
C LYS A 122 -18.83 18.31 -18.17
N ARG A 123 -19.22 19.01 -19.26
CA ARG A 123 -20.38 18.65 -20.07
C ARG A 123 -20.23 17.25 -20.67
N GLN A 124 -19.05 16.94 -21.23
CA GLN A 124 -18.73 15.61 -21.77
C GLN A 124 -18.79 14.53 -20.70
N ALA A 125 -18.32 14.80 -19.48
CA ALA A 125 -18.42 13.84 -18.38
C ALA A 125 -19.87 13.58 -17.93
N GLN A 126 -20.72 14.61 -17.91
CA GLN A 126 -22.15 14.48 -17.64
C GLN A 126 -22.86 13.66 -18.72
N GLU A 127 -22.56 13.96 -19.99
CA GLU A 127 -23.07 13.22 -21.15
C GLU A 127 -22.66 11.75 -21.11
N TRP A 128 -21.37 11.47 -20.87
CA TRP A 128 -20.85 10.11 -20.73
C TRP A 128 -21.50 9.33 -19.57
N ALA A 129 -21.74 10.00 -18.44
CA ALA A 129 -22.39 9.39 -17.28
C ALA A 129 -23.92 9.24 -17.44
N GLY A 130 -24.51 9.75 -18.53
CA GLY A 130 -25.95 9.70 -18.77
C GLY A 130 -26.78 10.56 -17.81
N ILE A 131 -26.20 11.62 -17.25
CA ILE A 131 -26.87 12.55 -16.32
C ILE A 131 -27.18 13.89 -17.01
N GLU A 132 -28.01 14.72 -16.36
CA GLU A 132 -28.36 16.05 -16.87
C GLU A 132 -27.11 16.93 -17.08
N GLN A 133 -27.01 17.51 -18.28
CA GLN A 133 -25.92 18.42 -18.67
C GLN A 133 -26.17 19.84 -18.13
N ASP A 134 -25.99 20.03 -16.82
CA ASP A 134 -26.04 21.36 -16.19
C ASP A 134 -24.64 21.96 -16.02
N LEU A 135 -24.35 23.03 -16.76
CA LEU A 135 -23.09 23.78 -16.68
C LEU A 135 -22.85 24.43 -15.31
N LYS A 136 -23.90 24.77 -14.55
CA LYS A 136 -23.82 25.45 -13.25
C LYS A 136 -23.68 24.51 -12.06
N SER A 137 -23.97 23.22 -12.23
CA SER A 137 -23.84 22.23 -11.16
C SER A 137 -22.41 22.03 -10.66
N ASN A 138 -22.23 21.32 -9.55
CA ASN A 138 -20.93 20.76 -9.18
C ASN A 138 -20.93 19.27 -9.57
N LEU A 139 -19.89 18.83 -10.28
CA LEU A 139 -19.72 17.41 -10.63
C LEU A 139 -18.85 16.73 -9.56
N PHE A 140 -19.47 15.88 -8.74
CA PHE A 140 -18.77 15.04 -7.77
C PHE A 140 -18.43 13.70 -8.39
N VAL A 141 -17.13 13.38 -8.44
CA VAL A 141 -16.63 12.14 -9.05
C VAL A 141 -15.98 11.28 -7.98
N PHE A 142 -16.40 10.02 -7.88
CA PHE A 142 -15.74 8.99 -7.09
C PHE A 142 -15.29 7.87 -8.01
N VAL A 143 -13.98 7.73 -8.19
CA VAL A 143 -13.37 6.58 -8.89
C VAL A 143 -12.53 5.83 -7.88
N GLY A 144 -12.99 4.65 -7.49
CA GLY A 144 -12.32 3.83 -6.51
C GLY A 144 -13.05 2.52 -6.28
N ARG A 145 -12.37 1.56 -5.65
CA ARG A 145 -13.01 0.30 -5.28
C ARG A 145 -13.99 0.56 -4.13
N TRP A 146 -15.22 0.09 -4.28
CA TRP A 146 -16.15 0.00 -3.17
C TRP A 146 -15.57 -0.95 -2.12
N SER A 147 -15.45 -0.46 -0.89
CA SER A 147 -15.04 -1.27 0.25
C SER A 147 -15.92 -0.89 1.43
N LYS A 148 -16.66 -1.86 1.96
CA LYS A 148 -17.17 -1.75 3.33
C LYS A 148 -15.92 -1.74 4.22
N ARG A 149 -15.68 -0.64 4.93
CA ARG A 149 -14.76 -0.69 6.05
C ARG A 149 -15.43 -1.39 7.22
#